data_AF-V4XF55-F1
#
_entry.id   AF-V4XF55-F1
#
_cell.length_a   1.000
_cell.length_b   1.000
_cell.length_c   1.000
_cell.angle_alpha   90.00
_cell.angle_beta   90.00
_cell.angle_gamma   90.00
#
_symmetry.space_group_name_H-M   'P 1'
#
loop_
_entity.id
_entity.type
_entity.pdbx_description
1 polymer ?
#
loop_
_entity_poly.entity_id
_entity_poly.type
_entity_poly.pdbx_seq_one_letter_code
_entity_poly.pdbx_strand_id
1 'polypeptide(L)'
;MTPLDSDLLDPRSRHSHHVTDREDLPALGPWSPAALYRAVRRADDDPDGVVVLDHGRATLYIAGGTALRYDPPRLLGVAGPPALHVDGPVSYDPETDAVTDGPGQVTVSPAFDVLVPAFDFPDDLDEAPPPLGGSRAGQPADTGRGTPG
;
A
#
# COMPACT_ATOMS: atom_id res chain seq x y z
N MET A 1 14.18 -11.77 19.32
CA MET A 1 12.80 -12.16 18.99
C MET A 1 12.09 -10.88 18.59
N THR A 2 12.20 -10.50 17.32
CA THR A 2 11.57 -9.28 16.80
C THR A 2 10.07 -9.51 16.86
N PRO A 3 9.26 -8.61 17.45
CA PRO A 3 7.82 -8.75 17.32
C PRO A 3 7.47 -8.79 15.83
N LEU A 4 6.50 -9.61 15.45
CA LEU A 4 5.85 -9.53 14.15
C LEU A 4 5.01 -8.24 14.11
N ASP A 5 5.64 -7.08 14.32
CA ASP A 5 5.11 -5.82 13.82
C ASP A 5 5.24 -5.93 12.31
N SER A 6 4.19 -6.49 11.71
CA SER A 6 3.97 -6.33 10.28
C SER A 6 3.81 -4.83 10.11
N ASP A 7 4.79 -4.19 9.48
CA ASP A 7 4.73 -2.78 9.16
C ASP A 7 3.35 -2.51 8.52
N LEU A 8 2.57 -1.63 9.14
CA LEU A 8 1.17 -1.40 8.79
C LEU A 8 1.03 -1.08 7.29
N LEU A 9 2.03 -0.40 6.74
CA LEU A 9 2.07 0.06 5.36
C LEU A 9 2.74 -0.93 4.39
N ASP A 10 3.31 -2.04 4.88
CA ASP A 10 3.87 -3.08 4.01
C ASP A 10 2.79 -3.58 3.03
N PRO A 11 3.09 -3.78 1.74
CA PRO A 11 2.13 -4.32 0.77
C PRO A 11 1.49 -5.67 1.18
N ARG A 12 2.14 -6.43 2.07
CA ARG A 12 1.63 -7.71 2.61
C ARG A 12 0.77 -7.52 3.86
N SER A 13 0.70 -6.31 4.41
CA SER A 13 -0.20 -5.98 5.49
C SER A 13 -1.64 -6.11 5.01
N ARG A 14 -2.46 -6.85 5.75
CA ARG A 14 -3.89 -7.01 5.44
C ARG A 14 -4.69 -5.70 5.45
N HIS A 15 -4.13 -4.67 6.08
CA HIS A 15 -4.76 -3.36 6.24
C HIS A 15 -4.25 -2.36 5.21
N SER A 16 -3.23 -2.70 4.41
CA SER A 16 -2.62 -1.82 3.43
C SER A 16 -3.06 -2.19 2.03
N HIS A 17 -3.47 -1.21 1.24
CA HIS A 17 -3.72 -1.34 -0.19
C HIS A 17 -2.85 -0.33 -0.91
N HIS A 18 -1.89 -0.83 -1.67
CA HIS A 18 -1.03 0.02 -2.51
C HIS A 18 -1.76 0.28 -3.81
N VAL A 19 -1.87 1.55 -4.19
CA VAL A 19 -2.74 2.00 -5.28
C VAL A 19 -1.85 2.64 -6.34
N THR A 20 -1.62 1.91 -7.44
CA THR A 20 -0.93 2.44 -8.63
C THR A 20 -1.93 3.02 -9.61
N ASP A 21 -3.14 2.45 -9.66
CA ASP A 21 -4.23 2.95 -10.49
C ASP A 21 -5.61 2.83 -9.81
N ARG A 22 -6.66 3.18 -10.55
CA ARG A 22 -8.03 3.15 -10.03
C ARG A 22 -8.61 1.73 -9.98
N GLU A 23 -8.13 0.83 -10.82
CA GLU A 23 -8.59 -0.55 -10.93
C GLU A 23 -8.11 -1.40 -9.75
N ASP A 24 -7.02 -1.00 -9.10
CA ASP A 24 -6.52 -1.60 -7.85
C ASP A 24 -7.50 -1.48 -6.68
N LEU A 25 -8.42 -0.51 -6.72
CA LEU A 25 -9.26 -0.17 -5.57
C LEU A 25 -10.45 -1.12 -5.43
N PRO A 26 -10.50 -1.96 -4.39
CA PRO A 26 -11.67 -2.77 -4.13
C PRO A 26 -12.82 -1.91 -3.59
N ALA A 27 -14.02 -2.50 -3.55
CA ALA A 27 -15.14 -1.89 -2.84
C ALA A 27 -14.88 -1.95 -1.33
N LEU A 28 -14.35 -0.86 -0.77
CA LEU A 28 -14.08 -0.71 0.66
C LEU A 28 -15.15 0.16 1.29
N GLY A 29 -16.02 -0.46 2.09
CA GLY A 29 -17.05 0.27 2.84
C GLY A 29 -18.07 1.00 1.95
N PRO A 30 -18.54 2.20 2.35
CA PRO A 30 -19.58 2.94 1.64
C PRO A 30 -19.06 3.78 0.46
N TRP A 31 -17.75 3.84 0.24
CA TRP A 31 -17.15 4.71 -0.78
C TRP A 31 -17.04 4.03 -2.13
N SER A 32 -17.26 4.80 -3.19
CA SER A 32 -17.00 4.32 -4.54
C SER A 32 -15.48 4.23 -4.81
N PRO A 33 -15.01 3.32 -5.68
CA PRO A 33 -13.61 3.31 -6.11
C PRO A 33 -13.14 4.66 -6.68
N ALA A 34 -14.04 5.41 -7.32
CA ALA A 34 -13.75 6.75 -7.82
C ALA A 34 -13.43 7.74 -6.68
N ALA A 35 -14.22 7.70 -5.61
CA ALA A 35 -14.04 8.53 -4.42
C ALA A 35 -12.74 8.20 -3.70
N LEU A 36 -12.45 6.90 -3.53
CA LEU A 36 -11.20 6.44 -2.92
C LEU A 36 -9.99 6.85 -3.75
N TYR A 37 -10.06 6.71 -5.08
CA TYR A 37 -8.98 7.13 -5.96
C TYR A 37 -8.68 8.63 -5.85
N ARG A 38 -9.72 9.48 -5.78
CA ARG A 38 -9.53 10.92 -5.55
C ARG A 38 -8.82 11.21 -4.21
N ALA A 39 -9.21 10.50 -3.14
CA ALA A 39 -8.55 10.63 -1.85
C ALA A 39 -7.06 10.26 -1.93
N VAL A 40 -6.72 9.16 -2.62
CA VAL A 40 -5.33 8.72 -2.81
C VAL A 40 -4.53 9.75 -3.61
N ARG A 41 -5.10 10.25 -4.71
CA ARG A 41 -4.48 11.32 -5.51
C ARG A 41 -4.25 12.60 -4.70
N ARG A 42 -5.13 12.89 -3.74
CA ARG A 42 -4.98 14.03 -2.83
C ARG A 42 -3.91 13.79 -1.77
N ALA A 43 -3.78 12.57 -1.27
CA ALA A 43 -2.73 12.19 -0.32
C ALA A 43 -1.35 12.25 -0.97
N ASP A 44 -1.24 11.87 -2.24
CA ASP A 44 -0.01 11.91 -3.06
C ASP A 44 0.61 13.31 -3.23
N ASP A 45 -0.13 14.38 -2.91
CA ASP A 45 0.44 15.74 -2.85
C ASP A 45 1.51 15.88 -1.74
N ASP A 46 1.53 14.96 -0.76
CA ASP A 46 2.56 14.79 0.26
C ASP A 46 3.33 13.47 0.02
N PRO A 47 4.68 13.48 0.00
CA PRO A 47 5.47 12.27 -0.24
C PRO A 47 5.30 11.16 0.80
N ASP A 48 4.79 11.45 2.00
CA ASP A 48 4.44 10.44 3.03
C ASP A 48 2.91 10.30 3.16
N GLY A 49 2.12 10.91 2.29
CA GLY A 49 0.67 10.97 2.40
C GLY A 49 0.00 9.61 2.21
N VAL A 50 -0.91 9.26 3.12
CA VAL A 50 -1.75 8.06 3.04
C VAL A 50 -3.20 8.40 3.35
N VAL A 51 -4.12 7.54 2.91
CA VAL A 51 -5.54 7.66 3.24
C VAL A 51 -5.92 6.59 4.27
N VAL A 52 -6.49 7.00 5.40
CA VAL A 52 -7.03 6.10 6.41
C VAL A 52 -8.55 6.05 6.29
N LEU A 53 -9.11 4.86 6.15
CA LEU A 53 -10.55 4.60 6.08
C LEU A 53 -11.07 4.26 7.47
N ASP A 54 -11.88 5.14 8.07
CA ASP A 54 -12.63 4.83 9.29
C ASP A 54 -14.00 4.28 8.91
N HIS A 55 -14.10 2.95 8.82
CA HIS A 55 -15.35 2.27 8.49
C HIS A 55 -16.44 2.48 9.54
N GLY A 56 -16.06 2.68 10.80
CA GLY A 56 -17.01 2.89 11.90
C GLY A 56 -17.74 4.23 11.80
N ARG A 57 -17.06 5.25 11.28
CA ARG A 57 -17.62 6.60 11.09
C ARG A 57 -17.94 6.94 9.64
N ALA A 58 -17.65 6.05 8.70
CA ALA A 58 -17.67 6.34 7.28
C ALA A 58 -16.92 7.67 6.96
N THR A 59 -15.75 7.85 7.57
CA THR A 59 -14.88 9.02 7.35
C THR A 59 -13.56 8.63 6.69
N LEU A 60 -13.09 9.46 5.75
CA LEU A 60 -11.75 9.36 5.17
C LEU A 60 -10.85 10.38 5.85
N TYR A 61 -9.66 9.94 6.26
CA TYR A 61 -8.61 10.83 6.77
C TYR A 61 -7.40 10.79 5.84
N ILE A 62 -6.73 11.92 5.66
CA ILE A 62 -5.40 12.01 5.05
C ILE A 62 -4.41 12.36 6.15
N ALA A 63 -3.28 11.66 6.19
CA ALA A 63 -2.21 11.86 7.16
C ALA A 63 -0.87 11.40 6.57
N GLY A 64 0.23 11.69 7.26
CA GLY A 64 1.53 11.08 6.96
C GLY A 64 1.59 9.62 7.44
N GLY A 65 2.20 8.73 6.67
CA GLY A 65 2.44 7.34 7.04
C GLY A 65 3.22 7.19 8.33
N THR A 66 4.19 8.09 8.57
CA THR A 66 4.97 8.16 9.81
C THR A 66 4.15 8.64 11.02
N ALA A 67 2.97 9.25 10.80
CA ALA A 67 2.04 9.67 11.84
C ALA A 67 1.07 8.55 12.26
N LEU A 68 1.27 7.33 11.78
CA LEU A 68 0.45 6.16 12.10
C LEU A 68 1.10 5.28 13.17
N ARG A 69 0.30 4.90 14.17
CA ARG A 69 0.67 3.89 15.16
C ARG A 69 -0.40 2.82 15.28
N TYR A 70 -0.06 1.61 14.86
CA TYR A 70 -0.95 0.45 14.95
C TYR A 70 -0.81 -0.27 16.28
N ASP A 71 -1.93 -0.46 16.98
CA ASP A 71 -2.06 -1.34 18.12
C ASP A 71 -2.74 -2.66 17.67
N PRO A 72 -1.98 -3.77 17.53
CA PRO A 72 -2.55 -5.04 17.13
C PRO A 72 -3.48 -5.62 18.21
N PRO A 73 -4.40 -6.53 17.84
CA PRO A 73 -5.25 -7.22 18.80
C PRO A 73 -4.39 -7.97 19.83
N ARG A 74 -4.58 -7.70 21.13
CA ARG A 74 -3.82 -8.40 22.18
C ARG A 74 -4.39 -9.78 22.44
N LEU A 75 -3.62 -10.82 22.10
CA LEU A 75 -3.85 -12.18 22.56
C LEU A 75 -3.14 -12.34 23.91
N LEU A 76 -3.86 -12.15 25.02
CA LEU A 76 -3.63 -12.70 26.38
C LEU A 76 -4.52 -11.96 27.41
N GLY A 77 -5.75 -12.44 27.62
CA GLY A 77 -6.58 -12.11 28.79
C GLY A 77 -7.44 -10.85 28.74
N VAL A 78 -7.12 -9.86 27.91
CA VAL A 78 -8.03 -8.73 27.59
C VAL A 78 -7.91 -8.45 26.09
N ALA A 79 -8.81 -9.04 25.30
CA ALA A 79 -8.84 -8.83 23.85
C ALA A 79 -9.39 -7.43 23.55
N GLY A 80 -8.51 -6.46 23.39
CA GLY A 80 -8.87 -5.18 22.76
C GLY A 80 -9.00 -5.36 21.24
N PRO A 81 -9.96 -4.72 20.57
CA PRO A 81 -9.98 -4.68 19.13
C PRO A 81 -8.70 -4.02 18.59
N PRO A 82 -8.30 -4.29 17.34
CA PRO A 82 -7.23 -3.53 16.72
C PRO A 82 -7.58 -2.05 16.71
N ALA A 83 -6.57 -1.19 16.87
CA ALA A 83 -6.73 0.24 16.83
C ALA A 83 -5.58 0.87 16.03
N LEU A 84 -5.90 1.90 15.26
CA LEU A 84 -4.93 2.74 14.57
C LEU A 84 -5.00 4.14 15.16
N HIS A 85 -3.89 4.64 15.68
CA HIS A 85 -3.76 6.04 16.07
C HIS A 85 -3.18 6.81 14.88
N VAL A 86 -3.80 7.93 14.56
CA VAL A 86 -3.41 8.82 13.47
C VAL A 86 -3.20 10.19 14.08
N ASP A 87 -1.96 10.69 14.03
CA ASP A 87 -1.61 12.00 14.53
C ASP A 87 -1.77 13.06 13.43
N GLY A 88 -2.34 14.21 13.79
CA GLY A 88 -2.58 15.33 12.88
C GLY A 88 -3.37 15.02 11.59
N PRO A 89 -4.41 14.14 11.60
CA PRO A 89 -5.18 13.87 10.40
C PRO A 89 -5.92 15.11 9.91
N VAL A 90 -6.16 15.17 8.61
CA VAL A 90 -7.21 16.01 8.02
C VAL A 90 -8.35 15.12 7.52
N SER A 91 -9.59 15.55 7.69
CA SER A 91 -10.75 14.82 7.15
C SER A 91 -10.93 15.18 5.68
N TYR A 92 -11.24 14.18 4.86
CA TYR A 92 -11.48 14.35 3.43
C TYR A 92 -12.92 13.95 3.06
N ASP A 93 -13.63 14.84 2.36
CA ASP A 93 -14.93 14.57 1.77
C ASP A 93 -14.76 14.32 0.26
N PRO A 94 -14.93 13.07 -0.21
CA PRO A 94 -14.71 12.74 -1.62
C PRO A 94 -15.83 13.20 -2.55
N GLU A 95 -16.99 13.61 -2.02
CA GLU A 95 -18.12 14.10 -2.83
C GLU A 95 -17.95 15.58 -3.18
N THR A 96 -17.36 16.35 -2.26
CA THR A 96 -17.09 17.78 -2.45
C THR A 96 -15.63 18.10 -2.75
N ASP A 97 -14.74 17.11 -2.68
CA ASP A 97 -13.29 17.24 -2.78
C ASP A 97 -12.70 18.21 -1.73
N ALA A 98 -13.33 18.26 -0.56
CA ALA A 98 -12.98 19.19 0.51
C ALA A 98 -12.07 18.52 1.55
N VAL A 99 -11.07 19.28 2.02
CA VAL A 99 -10.25 18.93 3.18
C VAL A 99 -10.65 19.82 4.35
N THR A 100 -10.91 19.20 5.49
CA THR A 100 -11.20 19.91 6.74
C THR A 100 -10.18 19.52 7.79
N ASP A 101 -9.67 20.50 8.52
CA ASP A 101 -8.76 20.27 9.65
C ASP A 101 -9.37 19.25 10.62
N GLY A 102 -8.62 18.18 10.89
CA GLY A 102 -9.04 17.15 11.83
C GLY A 102 -8.66 17.48 13.27
N PRO A 103 -9.04 16.61 14.22
CA PRO A 103 -8.51 16.69 15.58
C PRO A 103 -6.99 16.45 15.56
N GLY A 104 -6.25 16.98 16.53
CA GLY A 104 -4.79 16.79 16.61
C GLY A 104 -4.35 15.32 16.69
N GLN A 105 -5.24 14.42 17.09
CA GLN A 105 -5.07 12.96 17.00
C GLN A 105 -6.45 12.31 16.90
N VAL A 106 -6.55 11.20 16.15
CA VAL A 106 -7.72 10.33 16.13
C VAL A 106 -7.33 8.86 16.33
N THR A 107 -8.21 8.10 16.99
CA THR A 107 -8.10 6.64 17.05
C THR A 107 -9.19 6.03 16.17
N VAL A 108 -8.81 5.14 15.26
CA VAL A 108 -9.71 4.39 14.37
C VAL A 108 -9.75 2.93 14.81
N SER A 109 -10.95 2.41 15.08
CA SER A 109 -11.17 1.06 15.61
C SER A 109 -12.65 0.67 15.45
N PRO A 110 -12.99 -0.63 15.29
CA PRO A 110 -12.09 -1.78 15.11
C PRO A 110 -11.74 -2.07 13.66
N ALA A 111 -12.39 -1.40 12.71
CA ALA A 111 -12.27 -1.69 11.28
C ALA A 111 -11.70 -0.46 10.57
N PHE A 112 -10.59 -0.67 9.87
CA PHE A 112 -9.95 0.35 9.05
C PHE A 112 -9.14 -0.33 7.95
N ASP A 113 -8.89 0.44 6.89
CA ASP A 113 -7.92 0.15 5.85
C ASP A 113 -7.07 1.41 5.63
N VAL A 114 -5.90 1.23 5.06
CA VAL A 114 -4.98 2.30 4.67
C VAL A 114 -4.70 2.16 3.19
N LEU A 115 -4.94 3.24 2.44
CA LEU A 115 -4.56 3.33 1.03
C LEU A 115 -3.24 4.08 0.92
N VAL A 116 -2.28 3.48 0.25
CA VAL A 116 -0.94 4.00 0.07
C VAL A 116 -0.77 4.39 -1.40
N PRO A 117 -0.52 5.67 -1.74
CA PRO A 117 -0.14 6.06 -3.08
C PRO A 117 1.10 5.28 -3.53
N ALA A 118 0.99 4.63 -4.68
CA ALA A 118 2.06 3.82 -5.26
C ALA A 118 2.30 4.18 -6.74
N PHE A 119 1.98 5.42 -7.14
CA PHE A 119 2.05 5.87 -8.54
C PHE A 119 3.48 5.85 -9.13
N ASP A 120 4.50 5.90 -8.27
CA ASP A 120 5.91 5.86 -8.67
C ASP A 120 6.49 4.43 -8.69
N PHE A 121 5.69 3.39 -8.41
CA PHE A 121 6.17 2.01 -8.53
C PHE A 121 6.36 1.68 -10.01
N PRO A 122 7.53 1.16 -10.42
CA PRO A 122 7.72 0.71 -11.78
C PRO A 122 6.77 -0.46 -12.06
N ASP A 123 6.08 -0.42 -13.21
CA ASP A 123 5.19 -1.49 -13.71
C ASP A 123 5.89 -2.86 -13.86
N ASP A 124 7.21 -2.90 -13.72
CA ASP A 124 8.08 -4.03 -14.06
C ASP A 124 8.09 -5.20 -13.04
N LEU A 125 7.21 -5.21 -12.02
CA LEU A 125 7.11 -6.35 -11.10
C LEU A 125 6.49 -7.61 -11.74
N ASP A 126 6.01 -7.50 -12.98
CA ASP A 126 5.59 -8.61 -13.84
C ASP A 126 6.73 -9.24 -14.66
N GLU A 127 7.99 -8.87 -14.41
CA GLU A 127 9.13 -9.56 -15.04
C GLU A 127 9.27 -10.97 -14.43
N ALA A 128 8.67 -11.96 -15.12
CA ALA A 128 8.86 -13.37 -14.81
C ALA A 128 10.36 -13.66 -14.61
N PRO A 129 10.77 -14.36 -13.54
CA PRO A 129 12.18 -14.62 -13.29
C PRO A 129 12.80 -15.29 -14.51
N PRO A 130 14.01 -14.88 -14.95
CA PRO A 130 14.66 -15.50 -16.09
C PRO A 130 14.78 -17.01 -15.84
N PRO A 131 14.52 -17.85 -16.85
CA PRO A 131 14.60 -19.30 -16.66
C PRO A 131 16.01 -19.65 -16.16
N LEU A 132 16.09 -20.29 -14.99
CA LEU A 132 17.34 -20.78 -14.43
C LEU A 132 18.01 -21.67 -15.48
N GLY A 133 19.20 -21.25 -15.94
CA GLY A 133 19.87 -21.80 -17.10
C GLY A 133 20.19 -23.30 -16.99
N GLY A 134 19.87 -24.04 -18.05
CA GLY A 134 20.48 -25.33 -18.31
C GLY A 134 21.83 -25.13 -18.99
N SER A 135 22.92 -25.23 -18.22
CA SER A 135 24.27 -25.38 -18.78
C SER A 135 24.35 -26.67 -19.60
N ARG A 136 24.68 -26.57 -20.89
CA ARG A 136 25.33 -27.68 -21.59
C ARG A 136 26.62 -27.17 -22.23
N ALA A 137 27.68 -27.22 -21.42
CA ALA A 137 29.04 -27.26 -21.93
C ALA A 137 29.18 -28.45 -22.88
N GLY A 138 29.82 -28.22 -24.02
CA GLY A 138 30.07 -29.26 -25.01
C GLY A 138 30.40 -28.71 -26.38
N GLN A 139 31.41 -27.84 -26.47
CA GLN A 139 32.15 -27.68 -27.71
C GLN A 139 32.86 -29.01 -28.02
N PRO A 140 32.98 -29.37 -29.29
CA PRO A 140 34.33 -29.53 -29.78
C PRO A 140 34.59 -28.68 -31.02
N ALA A 141 35.84 -28.26 -31.10
CA ALA A 141 36.40 -27.44 -32.14
C ALA A 141 36.69 -28.25 -33.42
N ASP A 142 36.86 -27.45 -34.48
CA ASP A 142 37.78 -27.63 -35.61
C ASP A 142 37.22 -28.23 -36.90
N THR A 143 37.15 -27.39 -37.94
CA THR A 143 38.06 -27.50 -39.09
C THR A 143 37.94 -26.25 -39.96
N GLY A 144 38.99 -25.43 -39.98
CA GLY A 144 39.17 -24.39 -40.99
C GLY A 144 39.56 -24.97 -42.35
N ARG A 145 39.28 -24.23 -43.44
CA ARG A 145 40.26 -23.91 -44.51
C ARG A 145 39.64 -22.93 -45.52
N GLY A 146 40.44 -21.96 -45.96
CA GLY A 146 40.02 -20.81 -46.75
C GLY A 146 39.77 -21.06 -48.24
N THR A 147 39.12 -20.06 -48.83
CA THR A 147 38.99 -19.78 -50.26
C THR A 147 40.33 -19.30 -50.85
N PRO A 148 40.62 -19.56 -52.13
CA PRO A 148 40.37 -18.51 -53.13
C PRO A 148 39.94 -19.03 -54.52
N GLY A 149 39.44 -18.10 -55.34
CA GLY A 149 39.31 -18.24 -56.80
C GLY A 149 40.55 -17.75 -57.54
#